data_AF-W9YW56-F1
#
_entry.id   AF-W9YW56-F1
#
_cell.length_a   1.000
_cell.length_b   1.000
_cell.length_c   1.000
_cell.angle_alpha   90.00
_cell.angle_beta   90.00
_cell.angle_gamma   90.00
#
_symmetry.space_group_name_H-M   'P 1'
#
loop_
_entity.id
_entity.type
_entity.pdbx_description
1 polymer ?
#
loop_
_entity_poly.entity_id
_entity_poly.type
_entity_poly.pdbx_seq_one_letter_code
_entity_poly.pdbx_strand_id
1 'polypeptide(L)'
;MPFSSWFSSIKASSEPGHGDEDEEVYQPESMSPVDALDFGTIADRVEALQQELAYAYDLCEQANLQFDKYRIDVRELKETMAALQVVNEELQYQLGKEKDNSLRYQAQIERDQVMIKSQRMLVTQLQARLSTETSSLRAMTKHARTLEQRMVDTQFDLEYLKCTTNAEQRLINPPNIQNEDAPLPAQPFVVVLVDGDAYKWNPDLFLRSMHVANSTGAERTEPGGLAATRIRNEVIKYILKHTETIPITSKVITRVFCNYGYEGQFLGRQRAATTQVALRDFAVQFTEKMPLFDYFDAGRGKERADDKIRENFHLYLSTPNCHAIFVAACLDNGFARMLEQYSNHPLAYQKIVLVNPGHMAFEIQNLGFKQVMWSNVFATMAMSKPLAMKYEKGLQKQRSLKGFSPCLNWGANTARAAKGSADGRGSLDVASFLLERVPMWDLNESMAKYASGVGMRVPLRHDGDEVPTSPVMEHVELEEEVD
;
A
#
# COMPACT_ATOMS: atom_id res chain seq x y z
N MET A 1 58.16 27.12 3.13
CA MET A 1 59.01 27.56 2.01
C MET A 1 60.31 28.11 2.61
N PRO A 2 61.49 27.78 2.07
CA PRO A 2 62.75 28.05 2.77
C PRO A 2 63.23 29.48 2.52
N PHE A 3 63.54 30.20 3.61
CA PHE A 3 64.34 31.42 3.60
C PHE A 3 65.81 31.01 3.67
N SER A 4 66.51 31.01 2.53
CA SER A 4 67.96 30.83 2.49
C SER A 4 68.55 31.60 1.32
N SER A 5 68.65 32.93 1.44
CA SER A 5 69.57 33.73 0.61
C SER A 5 69.59 35.18 1.09
N TRP A 6 70.31 35.49 2.17
CA TRP A 6 70.80 36.87 2.32
C TRP A 6 72.07 37.10 3.14
N PHE A 7 72.77 36.04 3.58
CA PHE A 7 74.10 36.21 4.16
C PHE A 7 75.07 35.23 3.53
N SER A 8 75.82 35.67 2.52
CA SER A 8 77.16 35.15 2.24
C SER A 8 77.92 36.06 1.27
N SER A 9 78.74 36.97 1.79
CA SER A 9 80.12 37.21 1.35
C SER A 9 80.76 38.32 2.18
N ILE A 10 81.26 37.96 3.36
CA ILE A 10 82.43 38.63 3.93
C ILE A 10 83.42 37.51 4.24
N LYS A 11 84.34 37.31 3.30
CA LYS A 11 85.47 36.39 3.48
C LYS A 11 86.52 37.16 4.28
N ALA A 12 86.61 36.85 5.58
CA ALA A 12 87.73 37.22 6.40
C ALA A 12 88.94 36.35 6.02
N SER A 13 90.08 36.98 5.75
CA SER A 13 91.37 36.31 5.67
C SER A 13 92.35 37.01 6.61
N SER A 14 92.73 36.32 7.67
CA SER A 14 93.90 36.60 8.50
C SER A 14 94.56 35.26 8.84
N GLU A 15 95.71 35.01 8.20
CA GLU A 15 97.00 34.41 8.63
C GLU A 15 97.12 33.54 9.91
N PRO A 16 98.22 32.75 10.12
CA PRO A 16 99.59 32.86 9.55
C PRO A 16 100.31 31.54 9.15
N GLY A 17 101.48 31.64 8.49
CA GLY A 17 102.44 30.53 8.39
C GLY A 17 103.62 30.74 7.43
N HIS A 18 104.79 31.04 8.00
CA HIS A 18 106.19 30.91 7.56
C HIS A 18 106.55 30.40 6.14
N GLY A 19 107.56 31.06 5.55
CA GLY A 19 108.46 30.51 4.52
C GLY A 19 109.31 31.62 3.88
N ASP A 20 110.63 31.48 3.94
CA ASP A 20 111.68 32.48 3.66
C ASP A 20 111.91 32.88 2.18
N GLU A 21 112.83 33.86 2.02
CA GLU A 21 113.62 34.24 0.82
C GLU A 21 112.85 35.09 -0.23
N ASP A 22 113.31 36.23 -0.74
CA ASP A 22 114.63 36.86 -0.76
C ASP A 22 114.51 38.37 -1.06
N GLU A 23 115.60 39.08 -0.81
CA GLU A 23 115.87 40.51 -0.99
C GLU A 23 115.43 41.11 -2.34
N GLU A 24 114.90 42.35 -2.32
CA GLU A 24 115.51 43.41 -3.14
C GLU A 24 115.25 44.82 -2.56
N VAL A 25 116.36 45.54 -2.45
CA VAL A 25 116.55 46.88 -1.91
C VAL A 25 116.17 47.92 -2.97
N TYR A 26 115.38 48.95 -2.62
CA TYR A 26 115.69 50.32 -3.05
C TYR A 26 115.03 51.38 -2.16
N GLN A 27 115.76 52.48 -2.02
CA GLN A 27 115.73 53.48 -0.96
C GLN A 27 114.55 54.47 -0.97
N PRO A 28 114.33 55.18 0.17
CA PRO A 28 113.26 56.14 0.34
C PRO A 28 113.66 57.50 -0.26
N GLU A 29 112.85 58.04 -1.16
CA GLU A 29 112.92 59.45 -1.51
C GLU A 29 111.86 60.24 -0.75
N SER A 30 112.37 60.98 0.22
CA SER A 30 111.77 62.16 0.81
C SER A 30 111.13 63.07 -0.24
N MET A 31 109.97 63.63 0.08
CA MET A 31 109.66 65.08 0.00
C MET A 31 108.14 65.25 0.22
N SER A 32 107.74 65.79 1.36
CA SER A 32 106.44 66.46 1.48
C SER A 32 106.44 67.68 0.57
N PRO A 33 105.32 68.00 -0.09
CA PRO A 33 104.45 68.99 0.53
C PRO A 33 102.98 68.63 0.42
N VAL A 34 102.23 69.04 1.43
CA VAL A 34 100.77 69.13 1.42
C VAL A 34 100.34 69.89 0.16
N ASP A 35 99.92 69.18 -0.90
CA ASP A 35 99.37 69.79 -2.11
C ASP A 35 98.25 68.92 -2.70
N ALA A 36 97.08 69.56 -2.82
CA ALA A 36 95.85 69.12 -3.46
C ALA A 36 95.11 67.92 -2.83
N LEU A 37 94.59 68.10 -1.60
CA LEU A 37 93.26 67.56 -1.31
C LEU A 37 92.29 68.21 -2.32
N ASP A 38 91.94 67.51 -3.40
CA ASP A 38 90.86 67.95 -4.29
C ASP A 38 89.54 67.84 -3.53
N PHE A 39 89.20 68.94 -2.86
CA PHE A 39 88.00 69.06 -2.05
C PHE A 39 86.72 68.74 -2.85
N GLY A 40 86.75 68.85 -4.19
CA GLY A 40 85.65 68.44 -5.08
C GLY A 40 85.42 66.93 -5.07
N THR A 41 86.44 66.14 -5.41
CA THR A 41 86.35 64.66 -5.41
C THR A 41 86.02 64.08 -4.03
N ILE A 42 86.52 64.70 -2.95
CA ILE A 42 86.20 64.29 -1.57
C ILE A 42 84.76 64.64 -1.22
N ALA A 43 84.26 65.81 -1.62
CA ALA A 43 82.86 66.20 -1.41
C ALA A 43 81.90 65.26 -2.15
N ASP A 44 82.17 64.93 -3.42
CA ASP A 44 81.35 64.00 -4.21
C ASP A 44 81.32 62.60 -3.57
N ARG A 45 82.45 62.14 -3.03
CA ARG A 45 82.54 60.86 -2.34
C ARG A 45 81.81 60.86 -0.99
N VAL A 46 81.84 61.98 -0.27
CA VAL A 46 81.05 62.16 0.95
C VAL A 46 79.55 62.17 0.63
N GLU A 47 79.14 62.82 -0.45
CA GLU A 47 77.74 62.84 -0.90
C GLU A 47 77.26 61.44 -1.34
N ALA A 48 78.07 60.69 -2.09
CA ALA A 48 77.76 59.31 -2.46
C ALA A 48 77.64 58.40 -1.23
N LEU A 49 78.54 58.53 -0.26
CA LEU A 49 78.45 57.78 1.01
C LEU A 49 77.23 58.19 1.85
N GLN A 50 76.84 59.46 1.82
CA GLN A 50 75.61 59.93 2.48
C GLN A 50 74.37 59.33 1.83
N GLN A 51 74.34 59.22 0.49
CA GLN A 51 73.24 58.58 -0.24
C GLN A 51 73.17 57.06 0.03
N GLU A 52 74.31 56.36 0.03
CA GLU A 52 74.37 54.92 0.38
C GLU A 52 73.93 54.66 1.82
N LEU A 53 74.35 55.53 2.76
CA LEU A 53 73.94 55.46 4.15
C LEU A 53 72.44 55.74 4.32
N ALA A 54 71.88 56.71 3.58
CA ALA A 54 70.44 56.95 3.56
C ALA A 54 69.65 55.74 3.02
N TYR A 55 70.11 55.15 1.90
CA TYR A 55 69.49 53.94 1.34
C TYR A 55 69.56 52.75 2.30
N ALA A 56 70.67 52.57 3.02
CA ALA A 56 70.80 51.52 4.02
C ALA A 56 69.82 51.73 5.19
N TYR A 57 69.60 52.98 5.63
CA TYR A 57 68.59 53.28 6.66
C TYR A 57 67.17 52.98 6.18
N ASP A 58 66.80 53.35 4.96
CA ASP A 58 65.49 53.05 4.37
C ASP A 58 65.25 51.53 4.28
N LEU A 59 66.27 50.76 3.89
CA LEU A 59 66.19 49.31 3.83
C LEU A 59 66.02 48.69 5.23
N CYS A 60 66.74 49.22 6.23
CA CYS A 60 66.57 48.81 7.63
C CYS A 60 65.16 49.13 8.14
N GLU A 61 64.59 50.30 7.79
CA GLU A 61 63.23 50.67 8.15
C GLU A 61 62.21 49.71 7.52
N GLN A 62 62.34 49.40 6.22
CA GLN A 62 61.48 48.43 5.55
C GLN A 62 61.57 47.03 6.16
N ALA A 63 62.77 46.58 6.51
CA ALA A 63 62.97 45.31 7.19
C ALA A 63 62.29 45.30 8.57
N ASN A 64 62.40 46.39 9.35
CA ASN A 64 61.74 46.52 10.64
C ASN A 64 60.21 46.46 10.51
N LEU A 65 59.63 47.12 9.51
CA LEU A 65 58.19 47.05 9.23
C LEU A 65 57.74 45.62 8.88
N GLN A 66 58.53 44.87 8.11
CA GLN A 66 58.24 43.45 7.81
C GLN A 66 58.33 42.59 9.07
N PHE A 67 59.34 42.80 9.93
CA PHE A 67 59.43 42.08 11.20
C PHE A 67 58.26 42.39 12.12
N ASP A 68 57.77 43.63 12.15
CA ASP A 68 56.59 43.99 12.93
C ASP A 68 55.32 43.34 12.40
N LYS A 69 55.16 43.26 11.08
CA LYS A 69 54.07 42.48 10.46
C LYS A 69 54.13 41.01 10.89
N TYR A 70 55.29 40.36 10.78
CA TYR A 70 55.44 38.97 11.20
C TYR A 70 55.21 38.77 12.71
N ARG A 71 55.56 39.74 13.55
CA ARG A 71 55.26 39.70 15.00
C ARG A 71 53.75 39.71 15.27
N ILE A 72 52.99 40.47 14.48
CA ILE A 72 51.52 40.49 14.56
C ILE A 72 50.96 39.14 14.10
N ASP A 73 51.36 38.66 12.92
CA ASP A 73 50.88 37.39 12.35
C ASP A 73 51.16 36.21 13.31
N VAL A 74 52.35 36.16 13.92
CA VAL A 74 52.71 35.13 14.91
C VAL A 74 51.86 35.23 16.18
N ARG A 75 51.45 36.44 16.59
CA ARG A 75 50.57 36.61 17.75
C ARG A 75 49.17 36.10 17.44
N GLU A 76 48.61 36.46 16.30
CA GLU A 76 47.30 36.00 15.85
C GLU A 76 47.27 34.48 15.68
N LEU A 77 48.32 33.89 15.10
CA LEU A 77 48.42 32.43 14.97
C LEU A 77 48.49 31.73 16.34
N LYS A 78 49.15 32.34 17.33
CA LYS A 78 49.19 31.80 18.70
C LYS A 78 47.83 31.87 19.38
N GLU A 79 47.10 32.97 19.19
CA GLU A 79 45.75 33.16 19.75
C GLU A 79 44.77 32.14 19.14
N THR A 80 44.80 31.96 17.82
CA THR A 80 43.97 30.97 17.12
C THR A 80 44.32 29.54 17.53
N MET A 81 45.61 29.20 17.67
CA MET A 81 46.05 27.89 18.15
C MET A 81 45.55 27.63 19.58
N ALA A 82 45.63 28.61 20.48
CA ALA A 82 45.12 28.48 21.84
C ALA A 82 43.60 28.29 21.87
N ALA A 83 42.85 29.04 21.05
CA ALA A 83 41.41 28.88 20.92
C ALA A 83 41.03 27.48 20.42
N LEU A 84 41.74 26.96 19.41
CA LEU A 84 41.52 25.60 18.90
C LEU A 84 41.85 24.52 19.92
N GLN A 85 42.87 24.70 20.77
CA GLN A 85 43.17 23.76 21.85
C GLN A 85 42.02 23.66 22.85
N VAL A 86 41.46 24.78 23.29
CA VAL A 86 40.31 24.81 24.21
C VAL A 86 39.09 24.12 23.58
N VAL A 87 38.80 24.41 22.30
CA VAL A 87 37.68 23.76 21.60
C VAL A 87 37.89 22.25 21.48
N ASN A 88 39.13 21.79 21.22
CA ASN A 88 39.44 20.37 21.14
C ASN A 88 39.26 19.66 22.49
N GLU A 89 39.67 20.29 23.59
CA GLU A 89 39.44 19.75 24.94
C GLU A 89 37.94 19.59 25.25
N GLU A 90 37.12 20.59 24.91
CA GLU A 90 35.67 20.52 25.08
C GLU A 90 35.05 19.40 24.22
N LEU A 91 35.45 19.28 22.95
CA LEU A 91 34.97 18.21 22.08
C LEU A 91 35.37 16.81 22.59
N GLN A 92 36.57 16.66 23.14
CA GLN A 92 37.01 15.39 23.74
C GLN A 92 36.18 15.03 24.97
N TYR A 93 35.84 16.02 25.81
CA TYR A 93 34.95 15.83 26.95
C TYR A 93 33.55 15.40 26.51
N GLN A 94 32.98 16.07 25.52
CA GLN A 94 31.66 15.71 24.96
C GLN A 94 31.68 14.31 24.35
N LEU A 95 32.72 13.95 23.59
CA LEU A 95 32.88 12.62 23.02
C LEU A 95 32.96 11.54 24.11
N GLY A 96 33.64 11.81 25.22
CA GLY A 96 33.69 10.90 26.37
C GLY A 96 32.30 10.66 26.98
N LYS A 97 31.55 11.75 27.21
CA LYS A 97 30.18 11.67 27.73
C LYS A 97 29.26 10.88 26.79
N GLU A 98 29.40 11.06 25.49
CA GLU A 98 28.57 10.38 24.51
C GLU A 98 28.89 8.88 24.42
N LYS A 99 30.16 8.50 24.55
CA LYS A 99 30.59 7.10 24.68
C LYS A 99 29.99 6.44 25.93
N ASP A 100 30.01 7.11 27.07
CA ASP A 100 29.42 6.60 28.31
C ASP A 100 27.90 6.42 28.18
N ASN A 101 27.22 7.38 27.54
CA ASN A 101 25.79 7.27 27.25
C ASN A 101 25.50 6.08 26.34
N SER A 102 26.29 5.91 25.27
CA SER A 102 26.16 4.80 24.33
C SER A 102 26.29 3.44 25.03
N LEU A 103 27.28 3.29 25.92
CA LEU A 103 27.46 2.07 26.72
C LEU A 103 26.26 1.78 27.64
N ARG A 104 25.68 2.82 28.27
CA ARG A 104 24.48 2.65 29.11
C ARG A 104 23.28 2.20 28.29
N TYR A 105 23.08 2.76 27.10
CA TYR A 105 21.99 2.35 26.21
C TYR A 105 22.19 0.93 25.70
N GLN A 106 23.41 0.54 25.36
CA GLN A 106 23.72 -0.83 24.96
C GLN A 106 23.41 -1.83 26.08
N ALA A 107 23.81 -1.54 27.33
CA ALA A 107 23.49 -2.38 28.48
C ALA A 107 21.98 -2.44 28.79
N GLN A 108 21.22 -1.38 28.51
CA GLN A 108 19.76 -1.39 28.61
C GLN A 108 19.13 -2.28 27.55
N ILE A 109 19.56 -2.16 26.29
CA ILE A 109 19.08 -2.99 25.17
C ILE A 109 19.31 -4.47 25.46
N GLU A 110 20.49 -4.84 25.97
CA GLU A 110 20.79 -6.24 26.31
C GLU A 110 19.85 -6.79 27.40
N ARG A 111 19.56 -5.99 28.44
CA ARG A 111 18.59 -6.35 29.50
C ARG A 111 17.19 -6.55 28.93
N ASP A 112 16.75 -5.63 28.08
CA ASP A 112 15.42 -5.69 27.46
C ASP A 112 15.31 -6.87 26.48
N GLN A 113 16.37 -7.21 25.76
CA GLN A 113 16.41 -8.40 24.91
C GLN A 113 16.24 -9.69 25.70
N VAL A 114 16.88 -9.82 26.87
CA VAL A 114 16.71 -10.98 27.75
C VAL A 114 15.27 -11.07 28.27
N MET A 115 14.68 -9.94 28.69
CA MET A 115 13.29 -9.87 29.12
C MET A 115 12.33 -10.30 28.02
N ILE A 116 12.50 -9.79 26.79
CA ILE A 116 11.69 -10.14 25.62
C ILE A 116 11.80 -11.63 25.31
N LYS A 117 13.00 -12.22 25.38
CA LYS A 117 13.19 -13.67 25.17
C LYS A 117 12.40 -14.49 26.20
N SER A 118 12.45 -14.11 27.48
CA SER A 118 11.69 -14.77 28.55
C SER A 118 10.18 -14.66 28.31
N GLN A 119 9.69 -13.47 27.95
CA GLN A 119 8.27 -13.25 27.67
C GLN A 119 7.80 -14.04 26.44
N ARG A 120 8.61 -14.12 25.38
CA ARG A 120 8.30 -14.95 24.20
C ARG A 120 8.14 -16.42 24.56
N MET A 121 9.03 -16.98 25.39
CA MET A 121 8.89 -18.37 25.86
C MET A 121 7.59 -18.59 26.61
N LEU A 122 7.22 -17.67 27.52
CA LEU A 122 5.96 -17.75 28.25
C LEU A 122 4.74 -17.71 27.32
N VAL A 123 4.74 -16.79 26.34
CA VAL A 123 3.66 -16.69 25.34
C VAL A 123 3.56 -17.98 24.53
N THR A 124 4.67 -18.56 24.09
CA THR A 124 4.67 -19.85 23.37
C THR A 124 4.09 -20.98 24.24
N GLN A 125 4.45 -21.03 25.53
CA GLN A 125 3.90 -22.02 26.46
C GLN A 125 2.39 -21.85 26.68
N LEU A 126 1.92 -20.61 26.86
CA LEU A 126 0.49 -20.31 27.00
C LEU A 126 -0.28 -20.63 25.72
N GLN A 127 0.29 -20.34 24.55
CA GLN A 127 -0.32 -20.67 23.26
C GLN A 127 -0.45 -22.19 23.07
N ALA A 128 0.57 -22.96 23.46
CA ALA A 128 0.51 -24.41 23.43
C ALA A 128 -0.56 -24.96 24.39
N ARG A 129 -0.68 -24.39 25.60
CA ARG A 129 -1.76 -24.79 26.53
C ARG A 129 -3.14 -24.47 25.96
N LEU A 130 -3.32 -23.27 25.41
CA LEU A 130 -4.59 -22.88 24.80
C LEU A 130 -4.95 -23.78 23.61
N SER A 131 -3.98 -24.16 22.78
CA SER A 131 -4.23 -25.09 21.67
C SER A 131 -4.64 -26.48 22.15
N THR A 132 -4.04 -26.98 23.23
CA THR A 132 -4.46 -28.25 23.84
C THR A 132 -5.87 -28.18 24.44
N GLU A 133 -6.19 -27.13 25.20
CA GLU A 133 -7.53 -26.95 25.79
C GLU A 133 -8.61 -26.78 24.71
N THR A 134 -8.33 -26.01 23.65
CA THR A 134 -9.27 -25.85 22.52
C THR A 134 -9.47 -27.15 21.74
N SER A 135 -8.43 -27.97 21.57
CA SER A 135 -8.57 -29.30 20.94
C SER A 135 -9.43 -30.25 21.78
N SER A 136 -9.26 -30.23 23.11
CA SER A 136 -10.07 -31.01 24.06
C SER A 136 -11.54 -30.56 24.02
N LEU A 137 -11.80 -29.25 24.05
CA LEU A 137 -13.14 -28.69 23.93
C LEU A 137 -13.82 -29.13 22.62
N ARG A 138 -13.11 -29.05 21.48
CA ARG A 138 -13.64 -29.52 20.19
C ARG A 138 -14.00 -31.01 20.21
N ALA A 139 -13.17 -31.85 20.84
CA ALA A 139 -13.46 -33.28 20.98
C ALA A 139 -14.72 -33.52 21.82
N MET A 140 -14.87 -32.82 22.95
CA MET A 140 -16.08 -32.89 23.78
C MET A 140 -17.32 -32.40 23.04
N THR A 141 -17.24 -31.29 22.30
CA THR A 141 -18.36 -30.79 21.49
C THR A 141 -18.76 -31.79 20.40
N LYS A 142 -17.80 -32.45 19.75
CA LYS A 142 -18.09 -33.50 18.76
C LYS A 142 -18.80 -34.69 19.41
N HIS A 143 -18.37 -35.09 20.60
CA HIS A 143 -19.02 -36.16 21.35
C HIS A 143 -20.46 -35.77 21.74
N ALA A 144 -20.67 -34.56 22.26
CA ALA A 144 -21.99 -34.05 22.60
C ALA A 144 -22.95 -34.07 21.39
N ARG A 145 -22.50 -33.59 20.22
CA ARG A 145 -23.30 -33.64 18.98
C ARG A 145 -23.65 -35.06 18.56
N THR A 146 -22.72 -36.00 18.72
CA THR A 146 -22.98 -37.41 18.40
C THR A 146 -24.05 -37.99 19.33
N LEU A 147 -24.04 -37.58 20.61
CA LEU A 147 -25.02 -38.00 21.59
C LEU A 147 -26.39 -37.36 21.34
N GLU A 148 -26.44 -36.07 20.99
CA GLU A 148 -27.65 -35.38 20.53
C GLU A 148 -28.25 -36.08 19.31
N GLN A 149 -27.43 -36.45 18.31
CA GLN A 149 -27.90 -37.17 17.13
C GLN A 149 -28.52 -38.52 17.52
N ARG A 150 -27.86 -39.31 18.36
CA ARG A 150 -28.43 -40.57 18.87
C ARG A 150 -29.74 -40.34 19.63
N MET A 151 -29.82 -39.27 20.42
CA MET A 151 -31.05 -38.94 21.15
C MET A 151 -32.19 -38.64 20.17
N VAL A 152 -31.94 -37.82 19.14
CA VAL A 152 -32.94 -37.53 18.09
C VAL A 152 -33.36 -38.79 17.34
N ASP A 153 -32.40 -39.65 16.96
CA ASP A 153 -32.70 -40.92 16.30
C ASP A 153 -33.60 -41.80 17.20
N THR A 154 -33.27 -41.94 18.49
CA THR A 154 -34.11 -42.70 19.42
C THR A 154 -35.48 -42.07 19.66
N GLN A 155 -35.59 -40.74 19.62
CA GLN A 155 -36.88 -40.04 19.70
C GLN A 155 -37.73 -40.32 18.46
N PHE A 156 -37.13 -40.31 17.28
CA PHE A 156 -37.79 -40.66 16.03
C PHE A 156 -38.26 -42.12 16.04
N ASP A 157 -37.44 -43.05 16.49
CA ASP A 157 -37.83 -44.47 16.65
C ASP A 157 -39.01 -44.63 17.60
N LEU A 158 -39.01 -43.91 18.74
CA LEU A 158 -40.13 -43.91 19.69
C LEU A 158 -41.40 -43.32 19.08
N GLU A 159 -41.30 -42.23 18.32
CA GLU A 159 -42.44 -41.63 17.64
C GLU A 159 -42.99 -42.53 16.53
N TYR A 160 -42.11 -43.20 15.78
CA TYR A 160 -42.48 -44.20 14.79
C TYR A 160 -43.23 -45.39 15.43
N LEU A 161 -42.72 -45.91 16.55
CA LEU A 161 -43.39 -46.94 17.36
C LEU A 161 -44.76 -46.46 17.88
N LYS A 162 -44.86 -45.23 18.36
CA LYS A 162 -46.16 -44.65 18.77
C LYS A 162 -47.12 -44.54 17.61
N CYS A 163 -46.67 -44.07 16.44
CA CYS A 163 -47.50 -43.91 15.26
C CYS A 163 -48.00 -45.26 14.73
N THR A 164 -47.16 -46.29 14.70
CA THR A 164 -47.56 -47.65 14.30
C THR A 164 -48.56 -48.26 15.30
N THR A 165 -48.29 -48.16 16.60
CA THR A 165 -49.22 -48.62 17.66
C THR A 165 -50.55 -47.86 17.63
N ASN A 166 -50.51 -46.53 17.46
CA ASN A 166 -51.70 -45.69 17.33
C ASN A 166 -52.44 -45.95 16.02
N ALA A 167 -51.75 -46.28 14.92
CA ALA A 167 -52.37 -46.66 13.65
C ALA A 167 -53.07 -48.01 13.77
N GLU A 168 -52.47 -48.99 14.46
CA GLU A 168 -53.11 -50.25 14.84
C GLU A 168 -54.33 -50.02 15.74
N GLN A 169 -54.28 -49.07 16.67
CA GLN A 169 -55.43 -48.68 17.50
C GLN A 169 -56.49 -47.88 16.73
N ARG A 170 -56.11 -47.07 15.73
CA ARG A 170 -57.02 -46.34 14.82
C ARG A 170 -57.72 -47.25 13.81
N LEU A 171 -57.12 -48.41 13.48
CA LEU A 171 -57.78 -49.49 12.73
C LEU A 171 -58.87 -50.18 13.55
N ILE A 172 -58.77 -50.12 14.89
CA ILE A 172 -59.75 -50.72 15.83
C ILE A 172 -60.88 -49.73 16.15
N ASN A 173 -60.61 -48.42 16.19
CA ASN A 173 -61.63 -47.38 16.40
C ASN A 173 -61.28 -46.13 15.55
N PRO A 174 -62.09 -45.76 14.54
CA PRO A 174 -61.85 -44.55 13.75
C PRO A 174 -62.63 -43.35 14.34
N PRO A 175 -61.97 -42.33 14.91
CA PRO A 175 -62.64 -41.07 15.15
C PRO A 175 -62.43 -40.12 13.97
N ASN A 176 -63.55 -39.54 13.55
CA ASN A 176 -63.68 -38.36 12.71
C ASN A 176 -63.15 -37.14 13.48
N ILE A 177 -61.96 -36.62 13.16
CA ILE A 177 -61.50 -35.32 13.69
C ILE A 177 -60.74 -34.54 12.62
N GLN A 178 -61.19 -33.30 12.47
CA GLN A 178 -60.64 -32.22 11.67
C GLN A 178 -59.27 -31.82 12.25
N ASN A 179 -58.21 -31.83 11.43
CA ASN A 179 -56.84 -31.54 11.86
C ASN A 179 -56.66 -30.03 12.12
N GLU A 180 -56.61 -29.62 13.39
CA GLU A 180 -56.16 -28.28 13.83
C GLU A 180 -54.61 -28.21 14.00
N ASP A 181 -53.90 -29.34 13.95
CA ASP A 181 -52.44 -29.44 14.11
C ASP A 181 -51.63 -29.26 12.81
N ALA A 182 -52.24 -28.72 11.74
CA ALA A 182 -51.52 -28.47 10.50
C ALA A 182 -50.46 -27.37 10.71
N PRO A 183 -49.16 -27.60 10.38
CA PRO A 183 -48.15 -26.56 10.43
C PRO A 183 -48.62 -25.34 9.62
N LEU A 184 -48.53 -24.16 10.22
CA LEU A 184 -48.88 -22.91 9.53
C LEU A 184 -48.14 -22.85 8.18
N PRO A 185 -48.81 -22.44 7.10
CA PRO A 185 -48.22 -22.42 5.78
C PRO A 185 -46.98 -21.51 5.77
N ALA A 186 -45.90 -22.00 5.17
CA ALA A 186 -44.65 -21.29 5.09
C ALA A 186 -44.83 -19.94 4.38
N GLN A 187 -44.52 -18.85 5.08
CA GLN A 187 -44.68 -17.49 4.57
C GLN A 187 -43.55 -17.18 3.56
N PRO A 188 -43.87 -16.88 2.28
CA PRO A 188 -42.86 -16.42 1.33
C PRO A 188 -42.35 -15.03 1.73
N PHE A 189 -41.08 -14.77 1.44
CA PHE A 189 -40.47 -13.47 1.64
C PHE A 189 -39.33 -13.21 0.65
N VAL A 190 -38.94 -11.94 0.57
CA VAL A 190 -37.73 -11.45 -0.10
C VAL A 190 -36.92 -10.64 0.90
N VAL A 191 -35.61 -10.58 0.69
CA VAL A 191 -34.70 -9.85 1.58
C VAL A 191 -33.88 -8.83 0.81
N VAL A 192 -33.65 -7.67 1.43
CA VAL A 192 -32.73 -6.63 0.98
C VAL A 192 -31.59 -6.54 1.98
N LEU A 193 -30.37 -6.76 1.54
CA LEU A 193 -29.15 -6.63 2.33
C LEU A 193 -28.37 -5.42 1.83
N VAL A 194 -28.12 -4.44 2.70
CA VAL A 194 -27.48 -3.18 2.34
C VAL A 194 -26.20 -2.98 3.15
N ASP A 195 -25.11 -2.73 2.44
CA ASP A 195 -23.89 -2.17 3.01
C ASP A 195 -24.07 -0.65 3.17
N GLY A 196 -24.41 -0.24 4.40
CA GLY A 196 -24.65 1.15 4.75
C GLY A 196 -23.37 2.00 4.84
N ASP A 197 -22.18 1.39 4.89
CA ASP A 197 -20.92 2.13 4.88
C ASP A 197 -20.57 2.60 3.45
N ALA A 198 -20.87 1.75 2.45
CA ALA A 198 -20.63 2.04 1.04
C ALA A 198 -21.80 2.76 0.33
N TYR A 199 -23.04 2.33 0.56
CA TYR A 199 -24.20 2.87 -0.16
C TYR A 199 -24.67 4.19 0.45
N LYS A 200 -24.66 5.25 -0.36
CA LYS A 200 -25.13 6.57 0.05
C LYS A 200 -26.63 6.70 -0.21
N TRP A 201 -27.36 7.24 0.75
CA TRP A 201 -28.78 7.59 0.60
C TRP A 201 -28.98 8.74 -0.40
N ASN A 202 -30.10 8.71 -1.14
CA ASN A 202 -30.45 9.78 -2.06
C ASN A 202 -30.65 11.11 -1.28
N PRO A 203 -30.02 12.22 -1.72
CA PRO A 203 -30.10 13.51 -1.02
C PRO A 203 -31.53 14.09 -0.91
N ASP A 204 -32.43 13.77 -1.85
CA ASP A 204 -33.84 14.19 -1.84
C ASP A 204 -34.62 13.62 -0.65
N LEU A 205 -34.10 12.59 0.02
CA LEU A 205 -34.67 12.09 1.27
C LEU A 205 -34.60 13.15 2.38
N PHE A 206 -33.57 13.99 2.37
CA PHE A 206 -33.29 14.98 3.40
C PHE A 206 -33.91 16.34 3.07
N LEU A 207 -34.00 16.70 1.78
CA LEU A 207 -34.60 17.96 1.31
C LEU A 207 -36.11 18.05 1.60
N ARG A 208 -36.83 16.91 1.54
CA ARG A 208 -38.28 16.88 1.71
C ARG A 208 -38.74 17.03 3.17
N SER A 209 -37.80 17.06 4.12
CA SER A 209 -38.08 17.35 5.55
C SER A 209 -38.46 18.82 5.80
N MET A 210 -38.17 19.73 4.86
CA MET A 210 -38.30 21.17 5.05
C MET A 210 -39.70 21.74 4.70
N HIS A 211 -40.54 20.99 3.98
CA HIS A 211 -41.65 21.60 3.24
C HIS A 211 -43.07 21.37 3.78
N VAL A 212 -43.26 21.17 5.10
CA VAL A 212 -44.60 21.30 5.70
C VAL A 212 -44.54 21.92 7.11
N ALA A 213 -44.20 23.21 7.19
CA ALA A 213 -44.40 23.98 8.43
C ALA A 213 -45.82 24.59 8.54
N ASN A 214 -46.63 24.62 7.47
CA ASN A 214 -47.88 25.39 7.44
C ASN A 214 -49.13 24.60 7.00
N SER A 215 -49.18 23.29 7.19
CA SER A 215 -50.40 22.52 6.88
C SER A 215 -50.75 21.61 8.05
N THR A 216 -51.86 21.95 8.71
CA THR A 216 -52.53 21.16 9.74
C THR A 216 -52.61 19.69 9.33
N GLY A 217 -51.83 18.82 10.00
CA GLY A 217 -51.99 17.37 9.94
C GLY A 217 -51.03 16.56 9.06
N ALA A 218 -50.03 17.17 8.41
CA ALA A 218 -49.05 16.40 7.63
C ALA A 218 -47.96 15.80 8.53
N GLU A 219 -47.85 14.47 8.51
CA GLU A 219 -46.82 13.65 9.18
C GLU A 219 -45.41 14.25 8.92
N ARG A 220 -44.66 14.53 10.00
CA ARG A 220 -43.25 14.93 9.90
C ARG A 220 -42.54 13.89 9.03
N THR A 221 -42.08 14.29 7.85
CA THR A 221 -41.46 13.33 6.93
C THR A 221 -40.03 13.09 7.37
N GLU A 222 -39.85 12.05 8.17
CA GLU A 222 -38.59 11.59 8.69
C GLU A 222 -37.77 10.89 7.59
N PRO A 223 -36.53 11.33 7.30
CA PRO A 223 -35.75 10.81 6.17
C PRO A 223 -35.48 9.30 6.27
N GLY A 224 -35.29 8.76 7.47
CA GLY A 224 -35.11 7.32 7.68
C GLY A 224 -36.36 6.53 7.30
N GLY A 225 -37.53 6.96 7.76
CA GLY A 225 -38.80 6.31 7.42
C GLY A 225 -39.16 6.46 5.93
N LEU A 226 -38.81 7.59 5.32
CA LEU A 226 -38.98 7.78 3.87
C LEU A 226 -38.07 6.82 3.07
N ALA A 227 -36.83 6.59 3.51
CA ALA A 227 -35.93 5.63 2.88
C ALA A 227 -36.48 4.19 2.95
N ALA A 228 -36.97 3.76 4.11
CA ALA A 228 -37.64 2.46 4.28
C ALA A 228 -38.84 2.31 3.32
N THR A 229 -39.66 3.36 3.24
CA THR A 229 -40.82 3.40 2.33
C THR A 229 -40.40 3.28 0.86
N ARG A 230 -39.36 3.98 0.43
CA ARG A 230 -38.87 3.91 -0.96
C ARG A 230 -38.30 2.53 -1.28
N ILE A 231 -37.53 1.91 -0.39
CA ILE A 231 -37.06 0.51 -0.57
C ILE A 231 -38.23 -0.45 -0.75
N ARG A 232 -39.21 -0.41 0.18
CA ARG A 232 -40.39 -1.28 0.07
C ARG A 232 -41.10 -1.12 -1.27
N ASN A 233 -41.28 0.12 -1.72
CA ASN A 233 -41.96 0.40 -2.98
C ASN A 233 -41.18 -0.15 -4.18
N GLU A 234 -39.85 0.00 -4.22
CA GLU A 234 -39.04 -0.57 -5.30
C GLU A 234 -39.05 -2.11 -5.31
N VAL A 235 -39.01 -2.73 -4.12
CA VAL A 235 -39.12 -4.18 -4.00
C VAL A 235 -40.51 -4.68 -4.45
N ILE A 236 -41.59 -4.02 -4.03
CA ILE A 236 -42.95 -4.39 -4.46
C ILE A 236 -43.09 -4.23 -5.98
N LYS A 237 -42.58 -3.14 -6.57
CA LYS A 237 -42.56 -2.97 -8.03
C LYS A 237 -41.81 -4.11 -8.72
N TYR A 238 -40.73 -4.62 -8.12
CA TYR A 238 -40.00 -5.75 -8.66
C TYR A 238 -40.82 -7.05 -8.57
N ILE A 239 -41.46 -7.32 -7.43
CA ILE A 239 -42.33 -8.49 -7.21
C ILE A 239 -43.47 -8.51 -8.23
N LEU A 240 -44.16 -7.38 -8.42
CA LEU A 240 -45.27 -7.25 -9.36
C LEU A 240 -44.86 -7.48 -10.83
N LYS A 241 -43.58 -7.30 -11.16
CA LYS A 241 -43.03 -7.60 -12.49
C LYS A 241 -42.59 -9.06 -12.66
N HIS A 242 -42.42 -9.80 -11.57
CA HIS A 242 -41.85 -11.15 -11.55
C HIS A 242 -42.76 -12.13 -10.78
N THR A 243 -44.08 -11.98 -10.92
CA THR A 243 -45.09 -12.77 -10.20
C THR A 243 -45.02 -14.27 -10.50
N GLU A 244 -44.41 -14.65 -11.62
CA GLU A 244 -44.13 -16.05 -12.00
C GLU A 244 -43.12 -16.72 -11.07
N THR A 245 -42.21 -15.95 -10.48
CA THR A 245 -41.10 -16.46 -9.66
C THR A 245 -41.17 -16.04 -8.19
N ILE A 246 -41.84 -14.91 -7.90
CA ILE A 246 -41.95 -14.36 -6.56
C ILE A 246 -43.44 -14.18 -6.22
N PRO A 247 -43.97 -14.88 -5.19
CA PRO A 247 -45.35 -14.72 -4.76
C PRO A 247 -45.65 -13.27 -4.34
N ILE A 248 -46.81 -12.75 -4.75
CA ILE A 248 -47.26 -11.38 -4.39
C ILE A 248 -47.45 -11.23 -2.87
N THR A 249 -47.73 -12.33 -2.17
CA THR A 249 -47.85 -12.39 -0.71
C THR A 249 -46.50 -12.32 0.02
N SER A 250 -45.39 -12.19 -0.71
CA SER A 250 -44.04 -12.16 -0.12
C SER A 250 -43.87 -10.97 0.82
N LYS A 251 -43.44 -11.23 2.06
CA LYS A 251 -43.01 -10.18 2.98
C LYS A 251 -41.66 -9.60 2.54
N VAL A 252 -41.44 -8.32 2.80
CA VAL A 252 -40.17 -7.64 2.51
C VAL A 252 -39.40 -7.49 3.81
N ILE A 253 -38.22 -8.10 3.86
CA ILE A 253 -37.26 -7.93 4.95
C ILE A 253 -36.15 -7.02 4.44
N THR A 254 -35.76 -6.01 5.20
CA THR A 254 -34.63 -5.13 4.83
C THR A 254 -33.68 -5.04 6.00
N ARG A 255 -32.39 -5.30 5.76
CA ARG A 255 -31.33 -5.18 6.76
C ARG A 255 -30.24 -4.30 6.22
N VAL A 256 -30.02 -3.17 6.89
CA VAL A 256 -28.91 -2.27 6.62
C VAL A 256 -27.85 -2.49 7.69
N PHE A 257 -26.62 -2.76 7.27
CA PHE A 257 -25.48 -2.91 8.18
C PHE A 257 -24.55 -1.73 8.00
N CYS A 258 -24.30 -0.99 9.07
CA CYS A 258 -23.43 0.18 9.05
C CYS A 258 -22.65 0.25 10.36
N ASN A 259 -21.40 0.67 10.33
CA ASN A 259 -20.63 0.88 11.54
C ASN A 259 -20.88 2.29 12.08
N TYR A 260 -21.56 2.38 13.24
CA TYR A 260 -21.92 3.69 13.82
C TYR A 260 -20.69 4.47 14.32
N GLY A 261 -19.53 3.81 14.46
CA GLY A 261 -18.25 4.47 14.73
C GLY A 261 -17.80 5.43 13.62
N TYR A 262 -18.35 5.33 12.41
CA TYR A 262 -18.08 6.24 11.30
C TYR A 262 -19.12 7.36 11.15
N GLU A 263 -19.81 7.74 12.23
CA GLU A 263 -20.82 8.81 12.24
C GLU A 263 -20.34 10.12 11.57
N GLY A 264 -19.05 10.44 11.67
CA GLY A 264 -18.42 11.56 10.96
C GLY A 264 -18.43 11.45 9.42
N GLN A 265 -18.49 10.25 8.84
CA GLN A 265 -18.72 10.07 7.40
C GLN A 265 -20.18 10.27 7.02
N PHE A 266 -21.13 9.87 7.87
CA PHE A 266 -22.55 10.16 7.64
C PHE A 266 -22.80 11.68 7.66
N LEU A 267 -22.26 12.38 8.67
CA LEU A 267 -22.38 13.84 8.81
C LEU A 267 -21.53 14.62 7.79
N GLY A 268 -20.30 14.17 7.51
CA GLY A 268 -19.38 14.82 6.57
C GLY A 268 -19.81 14.71 5.10
N ARG A 269 -20.55 13.64 4.75
CA ARG A 269 -21.11 13.44 3.40
C ARG A 269 -22.40 14.25 3.16
N GLN A 270 -22.93 14.95 4.17
CA GLN A 270 -24.19 15.70 4.10
C GLN A 270 -24.07 17.22 4.26
N ARG A 271 -22.84 17.77 4.30
CA ARG A 271 -22.58 19.23 4.41
C ARG A 271 -23.17 20.10 3.29
N ALA A 272 -23.83 19.52 2.30
CA ALA A 272 -24.57 20.26 1.27
C ALA A 272 -26.05 20.54 1.64
N ALA A 273 -26.60 19.91 2.68
CA ALA A 273 -27.98 20.14 3.13
C ALA A 273 -27.99 20.68 4.56
N THR A 274 -28.79 21.73 4.79
CA THR A 274 -28.94 22.51 6.03
C THR A 274 -29.55 21.74 7.22
N THR A 275 -29.79 20.43 7.09
CA THR A 275 -30.37 19.59 8.15
C THR A 275 -29.49 18.36 8.33
N GLN A 276 -28.61 18.39 9.33
CA GLN A 276 -27.83 17.23 9.74
C GLN A 276 -28.73 16.34 10.61
N VAL A 277 -29.27 15.26 10.05
CA VAL A 277 -29.88 14.20 10.84
C VAL A 277 -28.75 13.28 11.30
N ALA A 278 -28.66 13.03 12.61
CA ALA A 278 -27.67 12.10 13.13
C ALA A 278 -27.93 10.69 12.57
N LEU A 279 -26.86 9.90 12.37
CA LEU A 279 -26.99 8.53 11.85
C LEU A 279 -27.92 7.69 12.73
N ARG A 280 -27.83 7.87 14.04
CA ARG A 280 -28.67 7.18 15.02
C ARG A 280 -30.14 7.51 14.86
N ASP A 281 -30.48 8.79 14.70
CA ASP A 281 -31.87 9.22 14.49
C ASP A 281 -32.42 8.68 13.18
N PHE A 282 -31.62 8.71 12.11
CA PHE A 282 -32.00 8.11 10.82
C PHE A 282 -32.27 6.60 10.97
N ALA A 283 -31.42 5.89 11.69
CA ALA A 283 -31.56 4.46 11.93
C ALA A 283 -32.83 4.11 12.74
N VAL A 284 -33.14 4.91 13.78
CA VAL A 284 -34.37 4.78 14.56
C VAL A 284 -35.59 4.99 13.66
N GLN A 285 -35.65 6.10 12.92
CA GLN A 285 -36.74 6.40 11.98
C GLN A 285 -36.94 5.32 10.92
N PHE A 286 -35.83 4.75 10.41
CA PHE A 286 -35.86 3.65 9.45
C PHE A 286 -36.48 2.39 10.04
N THR A 287 -36.05 2.04 11.26
CA THR A 287 -36.46 0.82 11.95
C THR A 287 -37.90 0.90 12.43
N GLU A 288 -38.32 2.05 12.97
CA GLU A 288 -39.69 2.26 13.46
C GLU A 288 -40.73 2.27 12.34
N LYS A 289 -40.33 2.61 11.11
CA LYS A 289 -41.31 2.74 10.01
C LYS A 289 -41.96 1.40 9.64
N MET A 290 -41.23 0.29 9.72
CA MET A 290 -41.73 -1.03 9.31
C MET A 290 -41.14 -2.17 10.16
N PRO A 291 -41.94 -3.15 10.64
CA PRO A 291 -41.47 -4.18 11.57
C PRO A 291 -40.38 -5.14 11.08
N LEU A 292 -40.13 -5.22 9.78
CA LEU A 292 -39.11 -6.11 9.17
C LEU A 292 -37.96 -5.32 8.54
N PHE A 293 -37.83 -4.05 8.91
CA PHE A 293 -36.80 -3.16 8.43
C PHE A 293 -35.89 -2.84 9.60
N ASP A 294 -34.64 -3.30 9.52
CA ASP A 294 -33.67 -3.18 10.59
C ASP A 294 -32.46 -2.38 10.12
N TYR A 295 -31.98 -1.48 10.97
CA TYR A 295 -30.73 -0.75 10.77
C TYR A 295 -29.72 -1.13 11.85
N PHE A 296 -28.85 -2.09 11.55
CA PHE A 296 -27.91 -2.66 12.52
C PHE A 296 -26.59 -1.89 12.59
N ASP A 297 -26.14 -1.63 13.82
CA ASP A 297 -24.75 -1.29 14.07
C ASP A 297 -23.88 -2.55 13.89
N ALA A 298 -22.94 -2.49 12.93
CA ALA A 298 -21.99 -3.55 12.68
C ALA A 298 -20.94 -3.68 13.80
N GLY A 299 -20.79 -2.64 14.63
CA GLY A 299 -19.79 -2.56 15.69
C GLY A 299 -18.39 -2.19 15.18
N ARG A 300 -17.42 -2.09 16.08
CA ARG A 300 -16.06 -1.60 15.78
C ARG A 300 -15.28 -2.59 14.90
N GLY A 301 -14.70 -2.12 13.79
CA GLY A 301 -13.85 -2.91 12.88
C GLY A 301 -14.12 -2.63 11.40
N LYS A 302 -13.13 -2.89 10.53
CA LYS A 302 -13.16 -2.54 9.10
C LYS A 302 -13.99 -3.50 8.22
N GLU A 303 -14.30 -4.71 8.71
CA GLU A 303 -14.95 -5.77 7.90
C GLU A 303 -16.20 -6.36 8.59
N ARG A 304 -16.66 -5.73 9.68
CA ARG A 304 -17.77 -6.28 10.48
C ARG A 304 -19.12 -6.23 9.76
N ALA A 305 -19.34 -5.22 8.92
CA ALA A 305 -20.54 -5.13 8.09
C ALA A 305 -20.52 -6.24 7.04
N ASP A 306 -19.37 -6.46 6.40
CA ASP A 306 -19.17 -7.49 5.37
C ASP A 306 -19.48 -8.89 5.90
N ASP A 307 -18.92 -9.25 7.06
CA ASP A 307 -19.16 -10.55 7.68
C ASP A 307 -20.65 -10.78 7.95
N LYS A 308 -21.35 -9.75 8.46
CA LYS A 308 -22.80 -9.83 8.72
C LYS A 308 -23.59 -10.00 7.42
N ILE A 309 -23.25 -9.26 6.36
CA ILE A 309 -23.89 -9.37 5.05
C ILE A 309 -23.66 -10.77 4.47
N ARG A 310 -22.42 -11.28 4.53
CA ARG A 310 -22.01 -12.57 3.97
C ARG A 310 -22.78 -13.73 4.64
N GLU A 311 -22.85 -13.74 5.97
CA GLU A 311 -23.61 -14.76 6.70
C GLU A 311 -25.12 -14.66 6.48
N ASN A 312 -25.69 -13.44 6.48
CA ASN A 312 -27.12 -13.25 6.17
C ASN A 312 -27.44 -13.71 4.75
N PHE A 313 -26.58 -13.40 3.79
CA PHE A 313 -26.73 -13.83 2.40
C PHE A 313 -26.79 -15.37 2.30
N HIS A 314 -25.85 -16.08 2.91
CA HIS A 314 -25.84 -17.55 2.90
C HIS A 314 -27.07 -18.17 3.58
N LEU A 315 -27.49 -17.60 4.72
CA LEU A 315 -28.71 -18.02 5.42
C LEU A 315 -29.96 -17.88 4.53
N TYR A 316 -30.16 -16.72 3.92
CA TYR A 316 -31.34 -16.49 3.09
C TYR A 316 -31.30 -17.23 1.76
N LEU A 317 -30.12 -17.43 1.18
CA LEU A 317 -29.97 -18.16 -0.08
C LEU A 317 -30.35 -19.63 0.09
N SER A 318 -29.95 -20.23 1.22
CA SER A 318 -30.30 -21.61 1.58
C SER A 318 -31.74 -21.77 2.08
N THR A 319 -32.41 -20.69 2.46
CA THR A 319 -33.80 -20.74 2.94
C THR A 319 -34.79 -20.95 1.78
N PRO A 320 -35.62 -22.03 1.79
CA PRO A 320 -36.55 -22.32 0.70
C PRO A 320 -37.59 -21.21 0.45
N ASN A 321 -38.08 -20.58 1.53
CA ASN A 321 -39.14 -19.56 1.48
C ASN A 321 -38.65 -18.18 1.00
N CYS A 322 -37.33 -18.01 0.86
CA CYS A 322 -36.73 -16.79 0.35
C CYS A 322 -36.68 -16.86 -1.18
N HIS A 323 -37.44 -16.01 -1.86
CA HIS A 323 -37.59 -16.04 -3.31
C HIS A 323 -36.64 -15.10 -4.04
N ALA A 324 -36.18 -14.02 -3.38
CA ALA A 324 -35.18 -13.11 -3.94
C ALA A 324 -34.35 -12.44 -2.85
N ILE A 325 -33.08 -12.20 -3.17
CA ILE A 325 -32.10 -11.51 -2.32
C ILE A 325 -31.57 -10.32 -3.10
N PHE A 326 -31.94 -9.12 -2.67
CA PHE A 326 -31.41 -7.87 -3.20
C PHE A 326 -30.12 -7.53 -2.46
N VAL A 327 -29.00 -7.55 -3.17
CA VAL A 327 -27.67 -7.27 -2.61
C VAL A 327 -27.26 -5.86 -3.00
N ALA A 328 -27.32 -4.94 -2.05
CA ALA A 328 -26.78 -3.59 -2.15
C ALA A 328 -25.42 -3.53 -1.46
N ALA A 329 -24.46 -4.29 -2.01
CA ALA A 329 -23.07 -4.38 -1.54
C ALA A 329 -22.10 -4.51 -2.73
N CYS A 330 -22.47 -3.96 -3.89
CA CYS A 330 -21.80 -4.20 -5.17
C CYS A 330 -20.62 -3.25 -5.45
N LEU A 331 -20.23 -2.41 -4.48
CA LEU A 331 -19.16 -1.42 -4.64
C LEU A 331 -17.79 -1.95 -4.21
N ASP A 332 -17.76 -3.03 -3.42
CA ASP A 332 -16.54 -3.67 -2.95
C ASP A 332 -16.31 -5.02 -3.68
N ASN A 333 -15.12 -5.23 -4.23
CA ASN A 333 -14.72 -6.53 -4.80
C ASN A 333 -14.66 -7.63 -3.73
N GLY A 334 -14.62 -7.30 -2.43
CA GLY A 334 -14.67 -8.26 -1.33
C GLY A 334 -15.88 -9.19 -1.35
N PHE A 335 -16.98 -8.81 -2.02
CA PHE A 335 -18.16 -9.67 -2.21
C PHE A 335 -18.11 -10.52 -3.49
N ALA A 336 -17.18 -10.27 -4.43
CA ALA A 336 -17.11 -10.98 -5.70
C ALA A 336 -16.92 -12.49 -5.51
N ARG A 337 -15.97 -12.90 -4.66
CA ARG A 337 -15.74 -14.33 -4.36
C ARG A 337 -16.95 -15.03 -3.75
N MET A 338 -17.72 -14.31 -2.93
CA MET A 338 -18.94 -14.85 -2.32
C MET A 338 -20.05 -15.05 -3.37
N LEU A 339 -20.15 -14.18 -4.37
CA LEU A 339 -21.14 -14.29 -5.44
C LEU A 339 -20.71 -15.28 -6.55
N GLU A 340 -19.41 -15.34 -6.85
CA GLU A 340 -18.84 -16.15 -7.93
C GLU A 340 -19.21 -17.64 -7.82
N GLN A 341 -19.21 -18.18 -6.61
CA GLN A 341 -19.59 -19.59 -6.35
C GLN A 341 -21.04 -19.93 -6.78
N TYR A 342 -21.89 -18.93 -6.96
CA TYR A 342 -23.30 -19.10 -7.36
C TYR A 342 -23.57 -18.73 -8.82
N SER A 343 -22.55 -18.31 -9.58
CA SER A 343 -22.69 -17.94 -10.99
C SER A 343 -23.19 -19.10 -11.87
N ASN A 344 -22.80 -20.33 -11.54
CA ASN A 344 -23.17 -21.55 -12.28
C ASN A 344 -24.33 -22.33 -11.63
N HIS A 345 -24.89 -21.85 -10.51
CA HIS A 345 -25.94 -22.57 -9.79
C HIS A 345 -27.33 -22.08 -10.23
N PRO A 346 -28.16 -22.90 -10.90
CA PRO A 346 -29.38 -22.43 -11.57
C PRO A 346 -30.40 -21.77 -10.63
N LEU A 347 -30.65 -22.37 -9.46
CA LEU A 347 -31.61 -21.81 -8.49
C LEU A 347 -31.08 -20.56 -7.78
N ALA A 348 -29.85 -20.59 -7.27
CA ALA A 348 -29.23 -19.44 -6.60
C ALA A 348 -29.11 -18.24 -7.55
N TYR A 349 -28.69 -18.46 -8.80
CA TYR A 349 -28.55 -17.42 -9.81
C TYR A 349 -29.86 -16.68 -10.08
N GLN A 350 -31.00 -17.37 -10.03
CA GLN A 350 -32.31 -16.74 -10.21
C GLN A 350 -32.75 -15.90 -9.01
N LYS A 351 -32.36 -16.30 -7.79
CA LYS A 351 -32.71 -15.61 -6.53
C LYS A 351 -31.90 -14.33 -6.31
N ILE A 352 -30.66 -14.27 -6.80
CA ILE A 352 -29.74 -13.15 -6.54
C ILE A 352 -30.06 -11.97 -7.46
N VAL A 353 -30.27 -10.79 -6.87
CA VAL A 353 -30.50 -9.54 -7.58
C VAL A 353 -29.55 -8.47 -7.03
N LEU A 354 -28.71 -7.90 -7.89
CA LEU A 354 -27.75 -6.87 -7.51
C LEU A 354 -28.40 -5.49 -7.57
N VAL A 355 -28.22 -4.69 -6.52
CA VAL A 355 -28.69 -3.29 -6.50
C VAL A 355 -27.54 -2.39 -6.92
N ASN A 356 -27.59 -1.87 -8.15
CA ASN A 356 -26.57 -1.02 -8.73
C ASN A 356 -26.85 0.46 -8.40
N PRO A 357 -25.95 1.18 -7.70
CA PRO A 357 -26.09 2.61 -7.44
C PRO A 357 -25.61 3.49 -8.61
N GLY A 358 -25.24 2.93 -9.76
CA GLY A 358 -24.78 3.64 -10.95
C GLY A 358 -23.54 2.99 -11.57
N HIS A 359 -22.65 2.47 -10.72
CA HIS A 359 -21.57 1.58 -11.11
C HIS A 359 -21.35 0.50 -10.05
N MET A 360 -20.67 -0.57 -10.43
CA MET A 360 -20.34 -1.69 -9.56
C MET A 360 -18.87 -2.06 -9.71
N ALA A 361 -18.37 -2.83 -8.75
CA ALA A 361 -17.05 -3.40 -8.81
C ALA A 361 -16.94 -4.34 -10.03
N PHE A 362 -15.83 -4.23 -10.77
CA PHE A 362 -15.65 -4.90 -12.06
C PHE A 362 -15.82 -6.41 -11.99
N GLU A 363 -15.30 -7.04 -10.93
CA GLU A 363 -15.39 -8.49 -10.74
C GLU A 363 -16.83 -8.94 -10.55
N ILE A 364 -17.63 -8.20 -9.77
CA ILE A 364 -19.05 -8.48 -9.55
C ILE A 364 -19.85 -8.34 -10.85
N GLN A 365 -19.56 -7.30 -11.64
CA GLN A 365 -20.26 -7.07 -12.90
C GLN A 365 -20.04 -8.20 -13.92
N ASN A 366 -18.85 -8.80 -13.92
CA ASN A 366 -18.53 -9.91 -14.82
C ASN A 366 -19.33 -11.20 -14.53
N LEU A 367 -19.93 -11.31 -13.34
CA LEU A 367 -20.72 -12.49 -12.96
C LEU A 367 -22.11 -12.54 -13.60
N GLY A 368 -22.60 -11.44 -14.18
CA GLY A 368 -23.81 -11.42 -15.01
C GLY A 368 -25.16 -11.51 -14.27
N PHE A 369 -25.19 -11.48 -12.93
CA PHE A 369 -26.43 -11.53 -12.15
C PHE A 369 -27.43 -10.43 -12.54
N LYS A 370 -28.72 -10.67 -12.25
CA LYS A 370 -29.81 -9.69 -12.45
C LYS A 370 -29.50 -8.40 -11.71
N GLN A 371 -29.81 -7.24 -12.31
CA GLN A 371 -29.49 -5.93 -11.73
C GLN A 371 -30.73 -5.04 -11.68
N VAL A 372 -30.83 -4.24 -10.62
CA VAL A 372 -31.82 -3.17 -10.45
C VAL A 372 -31.13 -1.89 -10.01
N MET A 373 -31.68 -0.74 -10.40
CA MET A 373 -31.19 0.57 -9.95
C MET A 373 -32.30 1.28 -9.21
N TRP A 374 -32.06 1.62 -7.94
CA TRP A 374 -33.01 2.34 -7.09
C TRP A 374 -32.54 3.77 -6.87
N SER A 375 -32.54 4.56 -7.95
CA SER A 375 -32.06 5.95 -7.95
C SER A 375 -32.86 6.87 -7.02
N ASN A 376 -34.08 6.50 -6.65
CA ASN A 376 -34.88 7.20 -5.65
C ASN A 376 -34.52 6.79 -4.20
N VAL A 377 -33.83 5.67 -3.97
CA VAL A 377 -33.40 5.21 -2.63
C VAL A 377 -31.96 5.63 -2.38
N PHE A 378 -31.06 5.26 -3.30
CA PHE A 378 -29.63 5.49 -3.18
C PHE A 378 -29.19 6.61 -4.12
N ALA A 379 -28.17 7.35 -3.71
CA ALA A 379 -27.56 8.37 -4.54
C ALA A 379 -26.87 7.72 -5.75
N THR A 380 -27.11 8.24 -6.94
CA THR A 380 -26.43 7.78 -8.15
C THR A 380 -24.95 8.09 -8.07
N MET A 381 -24.10 7.07 -8.04
CA MET A 381 -22.65 7.22 -7.94
C MET A 381 -22.01 7.27 -9.32
N ALA A 382 -21.50 8.44 -9.69
CA ALA A 382 -20.67 8.60 -10.88
C ALA A 382 -19.28 7.96 -10.65
N MET A 383 -18.77 7.26 -11.67
CA MET A 383 -17.41 6.71 -11.64
C MET A 383 -16.39 7.84 -11.59
N SER A 384 -15.41 7.76 -10.69
CA SER A 384 -14.29 8.71 -10.71
C SER A 384 -13.44 8.49 -11.96
N LYS A 385 -12.87 9.55 -12.53
CA LYS A 385 -11.98 9.48 -13.71
C LYS A 385 -10.90 8.36 -13.62
N PRO A 386 -10.18 8.16 -12.49
CA PRO A 386 -9.21 7.08 -12.38
C PRO A 386 -9.83 5.67 -12.30
N LEU A 387 -11.01 5.51 -11.69
CA LEU A 387 -11.73 4.23 -11.68
C LEU A 387 -12.29 3.89 -13.06
N ALA A 388 -12.80 4.87 -13.79
CA ALA A 388 -13.24 4.71 -15.17
C ALA A 388 -12.10 4.22 -16.08
N MET A 389 -10.89 4.80 -15.94
CA MET A 389 -9.71 4.33 -16.68
C MET A 389 -9.29 2.90 -16.30
N LYS A 390 -9.33 2.52 -15.01
CA LYS A 390 -9.04 1.13 -14.59
C LYS A 390 -10.07 0.15 -15.13
N TYR A 391 -11.34 0.54 -15.10
CA TYR A 391 -12.47 -0.23 -15.62
C TYR A 391 -12.35 -0.42 -17.14
N GLU A 392 -11.97 0.63 -17.88
CA GLU A 392 -11.73 0.58 -19.32
C GLU A 392 -10.51 -0.30 -19.68
N LYS A 393 -9.41 -0.20 -18.92
CA LYS A 393 -8.26 -1.11 -19.06
C LYS A 393 -8.62 -2.57 -18.77
N GLY A 394 -9.47 -2.83 -17.77
CA GLY A 394 -10.00 -4.16 -17.47
C GLY A 394 -10.84 -4.75 -18.61
N LEU A 395 -11.74 -3.94 -19.17
CA LEU A 395 -12.50 -4.26 -20.37
C LEU A 395 -11.61 -4.53 -21.59
N GLN A 396 -10.57 -3.72 -21.81
CA GLN A 396 -9.61 -3.91 -22.90
C GLN A 396 -8.84 -5.23 -22.75
N LYS A 397 -8.40 -5.58 -21.53
CA LYS A 397 -7.72 -6.85 -21.24
C LYS A 397 -8.64 -8.05 -21.47
N GLN A 398 -9.92 -7.96 -21.11
CA GLN A 398 -10.90 -9.01 -21.43
C GLN A 398 -11.22 -9.11 -22.92
N ARG A 399 -11.27 -7.98 -23.64
CA ARG A 399 -11.43 -7.97 -25.10
C ARG A 399 -10.22 -8.58 -25.80
N SER A 400 -9.00 -8.33 -25.33
CA SER A 400 -7.79 -8.96 -25.90
C SER A 400 -7.74 -10.46 -25.60
N LEU A 401 -8.21 -10.90 -24.42
CA LEU A 401 -8.31 -12.33 -24.07
C LEU A 401 -9.43 -13.05 -24.83
N LYS A 402 -10.59 -12.42 -25.06
CA LYS A 402 -11.67 -12.96 -25.91
C LYS A 402 -11.33 -12.90 -27.42
N GLY A 403 -10.30 -12.16 -27.81
CA GLY A 403 -9.74 -12.16 -29.17
C GLY A 403 -8.93 -13.41 -29.52
N PHE A 404 -8.68 -14.29 -28.54
CA PHE A 404 -7.96 -15.56 -28.70
C PHE A 404 -8.88 -16.79 -28.48
N SER A 405 -10.12 -16.72 -28.96
CA SER A 405 -10.94 -17.92 -29.21
C SER A 405 -11.07 -18.10 -30.73
N PRO A 406 -10.63 -19.22 -31.33
CA PRO A 406 -10.88 -19.48 -32.74
C PRO A 406 -12.36 -19.80 -32.91
N CYS A 407 -13.07 -18.91 -33.61
CA CYS A 407 -14.43 -19.14 -34.07
C CYS A 407 -14.42 -20.34 -35.03
N LEU A 408 -14.98 -21.48 -34.60
CA LEU A 408 -15.51 -22.48 -35.51
C LEU A 408 -16.70 -21.84 -36.26
N ASN A 409 -16.42 -21.22 -37.40
CA ASN A 409 -17.42 -20.73 -38.33
C ASN A 409 -18.14 -21.93 -38.96
N TRP A 410 -19.28 -22.32 -38.38
CA TRP A 410 -20.30 -23.07 -39.11
C TRP A 410 -21.03 -22.06 -40.00
N GLY A 411 -20.55 -21.91 -41.23
CA GLY A 411 -21.21 -21.09 -42.25
C GLY A 411 -22.55 -21.72 -42.63
N ALA A 412 -23.64 -21.05 -42.29
CA ALA A 412 -24.92 -21.22 -42.96
C ALA A 412 -24.95 -20.25 -44.14
N ASN A 413 -24.60 -20.74 -45.33
CA ASN A 413 -24.94 -20.06 -46.57
C ASN A 413 -25.82 -20.95 -47.43
N THR A 414 -26.84 -20.29 -47.95
CA THR A 414 -27.96 -20.76 -48.72
C THR A 414 -27.56 -21.36 -50.06
N ALA A 415 -28.42 -22.28 -50.49
CA ALA A 415 -28.48 -23.01 -51.76
C ALA A 415 -27.91 -22.31 -53.00
N ARG A 416 -27.02 -23.02 -53.73
CA ARG A 416 -27.16 -23.28 -55.18
C ARG A 416 -26.17 -24.34 -55.69
N ALA A 417 -26.75 -25.42 -56.21
CA ALA A 417 -26.35 -26.28 -57.34
C ALA A 417 -24.86 -26.64 -57.57
N ALA A 418 -24.53 -27.93 -57.47
CA ALA A 418 -24.21 -28.83 -58.60
C ALA A 418 -23.10 -29.87 -58.28
N LYS A 419 -23.45 -31.15 -58.50
CA LYS A 419 -22.64 -32.32 -58.93
C LYS A 419 -21.21 -32.52 -58.38
N GLY A 420 -20.97 -33.70 -57.81
CA GLY A 420 -19.64 -34.32 -57.80
C GLY A 420 -19.49 -35.43 -56.76
N SER A 421 -18.96 -36.56 -57.19
CA SER A 421 -18.92 -37.85 -56.49
C SER A 421 -17.66 -38.06 -55.64
N ALA A 422 -17.75 -39.06 -54.75
CA ALA A 422 -16.71 -40.01 -54.31
C ALA A 422 -15.79 -39.69 -53.10
N ASP A 423 -15.94 -40.54 -52.08
CA ASP A 423 -14.94 -41.30 -51.30
C ASP A 423 -13.63 -40.66 -50.80
N GLY A 424 -13.35 -40.88 -49.51
CA GLY A 424 -11.99 -40.76 -48.98
C GLY A 424 -11.88 -40.73 -47.45
N ARG A 425 -11.65 -41.90 -46.86
CA ARG A 425 -11.41 -42.19 -45.44
C ARG A 425 -10.20 -41.43 -44.87
N GLY A 426 -10.39 -40.62 -43.82
CA GLY A 426 -9.30 -39.94 -43.09
C GLY A 426 -8.82 -40.71 -41.87
N SER A 427 -7.53 -41.07 -41.85
CA SER A 427 -6.79 -41.60 -40.71
C SER A 427 -6.43 -40.46 -39.74
N LEU A 428 -6.78 -40.58 -38.46
CA LEU A 428 -6.40 -39.63 -37.41
C LEU A 428 -4.93 -39.85 -37.02
N ASP A 429 -4.09 -38.86 -37.27
CA ASP A 429 -2.69 -38.83 -36.80
C ASP A 429 -2.62 -38.31 -35.36
N VAL A 430 -2.68 -39.26 -34.43
CA VAL A 430 -2.62 -39.06 -32.97
C VAL A 430 -1.30 -38.42 -32.51
N ALA A 431 -0.25 -38.46 -33.33
CA ALA A 431 1.05 -37.88 -32.99
C ALA A 431 0.99 -36.34 -32.91
N SER A 432 0.22 -35.69 -33.80
CA SER A 432 0.06 -34.23 -33.81
C SER A 432 -0.67 -33.70 -32.57
N PHE A 433 -1.69 -34.44 -32.11
CA PHE A 433 -2.54 -34.04 -30.97
C PHE A 433 -1.81 -34.11 -29.63
N LEU A 434 -0.82 -35.00 -29.50
CA LEU A 434 -0.03 -35.13 -28.28
C LEU A 434 1.09 -34.08 -28.19
N LEU A 435 1.64 -33.63 -29.32
CA LEU A 435 2.66 -32.57 -29.37
C LEU A 435 2.09 -31.17 -29.03
N GLU A 436 0.82 -30.91 -29.32
CA GLU A 436 0.15 -29.64 -29.00
C GLU A 436 -0.18 -29.45 -27.51
N ARG A 437 -0.11 -30.51 -26.70
CA ARG A 437 -0.42 -30.48 -25.26
C ARG A 437 0.78 -30.49 -24.32
N VAL A 438 2.00 -30.50 -24.86
CA VAL A 438 3.21 -30.38 -24.04
C VAL A 438 3.55 -28.89 -23.89
N PRO A 439 3.54 -28.32 -22.67
CA PRO A 439 3.95 -26.94 -22.47
C PRO A 439 5.42 -26.78 -22.86
N MET A 440 5.70 -25.84 -23.77
CA MET A 440 7.06 -25.45 -24.13
C MET A 440 7.71 -24.76 -22.94
N TRP A 441 8.60 -25.46 -22.23
CA TRP A 441 9.45 -24.85 -21.22
C TRP A 441 10.52 -24.00 -21.91
N ASP A 442 10.44 -22.68 -21.73
CA ASP A 442 11.54 -21.77 -22.07
C ASP A 442 12.61 -21.86 -20.98
N LEU A 443 13.72 -22.51 -21.32
CA LEU A 443 14.86 -22.71 -20.44
C LEU A 443 15.53 -21.37 -20.06
N ASN A 444 15.44 -20.35 -20.94
CA ASN A 444 16.05 -19.04 -20.68
C ASN A 444 15.25 -18.21 -19.68
N GLU A 445 13.92 -18.30 -19.71
CA GLU A 445 13.05 -17.61 -18.74
C GLU A 445 13.15 -18.20 -17.33
N SER A 446 13.43 -19.51 -17.25
CA SER A 446 13.63 -20.24 -15.99
C SER A 446 15.04 -20.06 -15.41
N MET A 447 16.08 -19.90 -16.24
CA MET A 447 17.43 -19.57 -15.76
C MET A 447 17.64 -18.10 -15.37
N ALA A 448 16.91 -17.15 -15.97
CA ALA A 448 16.98 -15.74 -15.61
C ALA A 448 16.54 -15.46 -14.15
N LYS A 449 15.75 -16.35 -13.55
CA LYS A 449 15.28 -16.24 -12.15
C LYS A 449 16.29 -16.78 -11.12
N TYR A 450 17.38 -17.42 -11.55
CA TYR A 450 18.38 -18.04 -10.65
C TYR A 450 19.79 -17.44 -10.74
N ALA A 451 20.04 -16.47 -11.62
CA ALA A 451 21.37 -15.86 -11.82
C ALA A 451 21.69 -14.68 -10.87
N SER A 452 21.27 -14.75 -9.61
CA SER A 452 21.84 -13.94 -8.53
C SER A 452 22.69 -14.84 -7.63
N GLY A 453 23.82 -15.33 -8.18
CA GLY A 453 24.76 -16.14 -7.41
C GLY A 453 25.71 -16.96 -8.27
N VAL A 454 26.97 -16.55 -8.27
CA VAL A 454 28.19 -17.34 -8.61
C VAL A 454 28.41 -17.64 -10.10
N GLY A 455 29.53 -17.12 -10.61
CA GLY A 455 29.89 -17.14 -12.03
C GLY A 455 30.40 -18.47 -12.56
N MET A 456 30.18 -18.65 -13.86
CA MET A 456 31.08 -19.38 -14.77
C MET A 456 30.73 -18.97 -16.21
N ARG A 457 31.67 -18.32 -16.90
CA ARG A 457 31.57 -17.97 -18.32
C ARG A 457 32.12 -19.15 -19.12
N VAL A 458 31.35 -19.69 -20.05
CA VAL A 458 31.83 -20.61 -21.10
C VAL A 458 31.64 -19.91 -22.45
N PRO A 459 32.68 -19.77 -23.29
CA PRO A 459 32.56 -19.07 -24.55
C PRO A 459 32.05 -20.01 -25.64
N LEU A 460 31.03 -19.60 -26.40
CA LEU A 460 30.77 -20.19 -27.70
C LEU A 460 31.50 -19.36 -28.77
N ARG A 461 32.40 -20.03 -29.50
CA ARG A 461 33.00 -19.54 -30.74
C ARG A 461 31.97 -19.57 -31.86
N HIS A 462 31.91 -18.51 -32.64
CA HIS A 462 31.61 -18.60 -34.08
C HIS A 462 32.52 -17.63 -34.83
N ASP A 463 33.19 -18.18 -35.82
CA ASP A 463 34.08 -17.52 -36.78
C ASP A 463 33.28 -16.62 -37.74
N GLY A 464 33.92 -15.55 -38.23
CA GLY A 464 33.44 -14.80 -39.40
C GLY A 464 33.72 -13.30 -39.31
N ASP A 465 34.82 -12.88 -39.95
CA ASP A 465 35.44 -11.56 -40.00
C ASP A 465 34.53 -10.34 -40.28
N GLU A 466 34.80 -9.23 -39.59
CA GLU A 466 35.35 -7.99 -40.20
C GLU A 466 35.77 -6.96 -39.11
N VAL A 467 36.95 -6.39 -39.27
CA VAL A 467 37.66 -5.42 -38.39
C VAL A 467 38.37 -4.42 -39.34
N PRO A 468 38.80 -3.18 -38.97
CA PRO A 468 38.68 -2.38 -37.72
C PRO A 468 38.18 -0.93 -37.93
N THR A 469 37.91 -0.20 -36.84
CA THR A 469 38.60 1.07 -36.53
C THR A 469 38.35 1.56 -35.08
N SER A 470 39.48 1.81 -34.41
CA SER A 470 39.83 2.56 -33.18
C SER A 470 38.78 2.97 -32.12
N PRO A 471 39.13 2.90 -30.80
CA PRO A 471 38.28 3.31 -29.70
C PRO A 471 38.46 4.80 -29.34
N VAL A 472 37.38 5.44 -28.90
CA VAL A 472 37.41 6.67 -28.10
C VAL A 472 36.93 6.30 -26.70
N MET A 473 37.82 6.52 -25.72
CA MET A 473 37.51 6.51 -24.29
C MET A 473 36.58 7.69 -23.99
N GLU A 474 35.47 7.43 -23.30
CA GLU A 474 34.74 8.47 -22.61
C GLU A 474 34.52 8.06 -21.15
N HIS A 475 34.80 9.03 -20.29
CA HIS A 475 34.96 8.93 -18.85
C HIS A 475 33.60 8.75 -18.14
N VAL A 476 33.60 7.95 -17.07
CA VAL A 476 32.53 7.97 -16.07
C VAL A 476 32.94 8.98 -14.99
N GLU A 477 32.28 10.13 -14.97
CA GLU A 477 32.27 11.06 -13.84
C GLU A 477 31.42 10.46 -12.71
N LEU A 478 32.01 10.41 -11.52
CA LEU A 478 31.31 10.20 -10.25
C LEU A 478 30.92 11.58 -9.72
N GLU A 479 29.64 11.84 -9.55
CA GLU A 479 29.15 13.01 -8.84
C GLU A 479 29.46 12.86 -7.34
N GLU A 480 30.31 13.76 -6.85
CA GLU A 480 30.42 14.14 -5.44
C GLU A 480 29.16 14.91 -5.04
N GLU A 481 28.49 14.47 -3.98
CA GLU A 481 27.54 15.30 -3.23
C GLU A 481 28.30 15.84 -2.00
N VAL A 482 28.51 17.16 -1.99
CA VAL A 482 29.01 17.94 -0.86
C VAL A 482 27.88 18.85 -0.35
N ASP A 483 27.86 18.97 0.98
CA ASP A 483 27.13 19.87 1.89
C ASP A 483 25.77 19.42 2.47
#